data_AF-A0A0P0XKJ6-F1
#
_entry.id   AF-A0A0P0XKJ6-F1
#
_cell.length_a   1.000
_cell.length_b   1.000
_cell.length_c   1.000
_cell.angle_alpha   90.00
_cell.angle_beta   90.00
_cell.angle_gamma   90.00
#
_symmetry.space_group_name_H-M   'P 1'
#
loop_
_entity.id
_entity.type
_entity.pdbx_description
1 polymer ?
#
loop_
_entity_poly.entity_id
_entity_poly.type
_entity_poly.pdbx_seq_one_letter_code
_entity_poly.pdbx_strand_id
1 'polypeptide(L)'
;MAHRIVSLAGLEEVVRTRAGRQGVAVDVVDSVRNAPRMLSVLMALEVDYEWVVYENNIHRLRAVATLCRVLEALDIFVFPRLRLEPTNARGISNLRYRANRIRKMAVKAGGSLRAPAITLGNHLRNFTTQLRSEARTAEWVEARLPRLRQHVQNVAALPADFTAPPDPDM
;
A
#
# COMPACT_ATOMS: atom_id res chain seq x y z
N MET A 1 20.90 -20.98 -3.96
CA MET A 1 19.60 -21.10 -3.27
C MET A 1 19.18 -19.71 -2.84
N ALA A 2 17.97 -19.25 -3.13
CA ALA A 2 17.55 -17.89 -2.78
C ALA A 2 17.13 -17.81 -1.30
N HIS A 3 17.52 -16.74 -0.61
CA HIS A 3 17.03 -16.43 0.73
C HIS A 3 15.56 -16.03 0.65
N ARG A 4 14.70 -16.79 1.33
CA ARG A 4 13.27 -16.52 1.41
C ARG A 4 13.01 -15.57 2.58
N ILE A 5 12.50 -14.40 2.27
CA ILE A 5 12.22 -13.35 3.24
C ILE A 5 10.71 -13.30 3.48
N VAL A 6 10.30 -13.55 4.73
CA VAL A 6 8.90 -13.64 5.16
C VAL A 6 8.46 -12.47 6.05
N SER A 7 9.37 -11.59 6.44
CA SER A 7 9.08 -10.40 7.24
C SER A 7 10.24 -9.40 7.19
N LEU A 8 10.01 -8.17 7.64
CA LEU A 8 11.08 -7.19 7.82
C LEU A 8 12.12 -7.66 8.85
N ALA A 9 11.68 -8.22 9.98
CA ALA A 9 12.59 -8.77 10.99
C ALA A 9 13.44 -9.92 10.44
N GLY A 10 12.84 -10.77 9.60
CA GLY A 10 13.57 -11.83 8.89
C GLY A 10 14.62 -11.26 7.92
N LEU A 11 14.29 -10.18 7.20
CA LEU A 11 15.26 -9.48 6.35
C LEU A 11 16.44 -8.96 7.17
N GLU A 12 16.16 -8.25 8.25
CA GLU A 12 17.17 -7.67 9.13
C GLU A 12 18.12 -8.74 9.69
N GLU A 13 17.60 -9.93 10.01
CA GLU A 13 18.42 -11.04 10.48
C GLU A 13 19.30 -11.64 9.38
N VAL A 14 18.77 -11.78 8.16
CA VAL A 14 19.58 -12.23 7.02
C VAL A 14 20.68 -11.22 6.72
N VAL A 15 20.41 -9.91 6.80
CA VAL A 15 21.43 -8.86 6.63
C VAL A 15 22.56 -8.98 7.65
N ARG A 16 22.26 -9.31 8.91
CA ARG A 16 23.29 -9.46 9.96
C ARG A 16 24.20 -10.67 9.75
N THR A 17 23.69 -11.73 9.13
CA THR A 17 24.35 -13.04 9.08
C THR A 17 24.95 -13.37 7.70
N ARG A 18 24.65 -12.59 6.67
CA ARG A 18 25.06 -12.86 5.28
C ARG A 18 25.85 -11.69 4.71
N ALA A 19 26.91 -12.03 3.98
CA ALA A 19 27.72 -11.10 3.20
C ALA A 19 27.82 -11.57 1.74
N GLY A 20 28.19 -10.64 0.85
CA GLY A 20 28.36 -10.89 -0.58
C GLY A 20 27.05 -11.06 -1.34
N ARG A 21 27.17 -11.43 -2.63
CA ARG A 21 26.06 -11.60 -3.56
C ARG A 21 25.09 -12.69 -3.10
N GLN A 22 23.81 -12.33 -3.01
CA GLN A 22 22.73 -13.24 -2.62
C GLN A 22 21.55 -13.16 -3.59
N GLY A 23 20.90 -14.29 -3.87
CA GLY A 23 19.58 -14.29 -4.48
C GLY A 23 18.51 -14.16 -3.40
N VAL A 24 17.50 -13.32 -3.61
CA VAL A 24 16.46 -13.04 -2.60
C VAL A 24 15.07 -13.21 -3.19
N ALA A 25 14.26 -14.03 -2.52
CA ALA A 25 12.84 -14.16 -2.77
C ALA A 25 12.07 -13.50 -1.64
N VAL A 26 11.19 -12.56 -1.95
CA VAL A 26 10.28 -11.97 -0.96
C VAL A 26 8.97 -12.73 -1.03
N ASP A 27 8.68 -13.52 0.01
CA ASP A 27 7.46 -14.30 0.09
C ASP A 27 6.33 -13.50 0.74
N VAL A 28 6.63 -12.79 1.82
CA VAL A 28 5.63 -12.07 2.61
C VAL A 28 6.21 -10.76 3.12
N VAL A 29 5.41 -9.71 3.06
CA VAL A 29 5.57 -8.53 3.93
C VAL A 29 4.57 -8.67 5.07
N ASP A 30 5.05 -8.71 6.30
CA ASP A 30 4.24 -8.89 7.52
C ASP A 30 3.16 -7.80 7.69
N SER A 31 3.44 -6.58 7.21
CA SER A 31 2.47 -5.51 7.15
C SER A 31 2.72 -4.60 5.95
N VAL A 32 1.66 -4.11 5.29
CA VAL A 32 1.78 -3.05 4.26
C VAL A 32 2.60 -1.85 4.78
N ARG A 33 2.49 -1.53 6.08
CA ARG A 33 3.29 -0.48 6.75
C ARG A 33 4.80 -0.69 6.67
N ASN A 34 5.24 -1.95 6.63
CA ASN A 34 6.65 -2.29 6.60
C ASN A 34 7.23 -2.31 5.19
N ALA A 35 6.39 -2.35 4.16
CA ALA A 35 6.83 -2.47 2.77
C ALA A 35 7.77 -1.35 2.31
N PRO A 36 7.56 -0.05 2.64
CA PRO A 36 8.52 1.00 2.29
C PRO A 36 9.91 0.77 2.89
N ARG A 37 9.99 0.38 4.17
CA ARG A 37 11.27 0.12 4.85
C ARG A 37 11.96 -1.11 4.27
N MET A 38 11.21 -2.19 4.07
CA MET A 38 11.72 -3.42 3.46
C MET A 38 12.26 -3.17 2.05
N LEU A 39 11.54 -2.38 1.24
CA LEU A 39 11.99 -1.96 -0.08
C LEU A 39 13.30 -1.16 -0.01
N SER A 40 13.38 -0.17 0.87
CA SER A 40 14.60 0.64 1.03
C SER A 40 15.81 -0.21 1.42
N VAL A 41 15.64 -1.16 2.35
CA VAL A 41 16.71 -2.07 2.76
C VAL A 41 17.17 -2.94 1.59
N LEU A 42 16.23 -3.57 0.86
CA LEU A 42 16.59 -4.41 -0.28
C LEU A 42 17.28 -3.63 -1.40
N MET A 43 16.84 -2.40 -1.69
CA MET A 43 17.49 -1.53 -2.68
C MET A 43 18.90 -1.12 -2.25
N ALA A 44 19.14 -0.89 -0.95
CA ALA A 44 20.48 -0.62 -0.44
C ALA A 44 21.38 -1.86 -0.61
N LEU A 45 20.89 -3.06 -0.26
CA LEU A 45 21.65 -4.30 -0.41
C LEU A 45 21.95 -4.67 -1.87
N GLU A 46 21.05 -4.34 -2.78
CA GLU A 46 21.26 -4.48 -4.23
C GLU A 46 22.46 -3.63 -4.70
N VAL A 47 22.58 -2.40 -4.19
CA VAL A 47 23.67 -1.48 -4.53
C VAL A 47 24.97 -1.84 -3.82
N ASP A 48 24.92 -2.11 -2.51
CA ASP A 48 26.12 -2.22 -1.66
C ASP A 48 26.71 -3.64 -1.65
N TYR A 49 25.90 -4.67 -1.89
CA TYR A 49 26.28 -6.09 -1.76
C TYR A 49 25.89 -6.96 -2.97
N GLU A 50 25.43 -6.35 -4.06
CA GLU A 50 24.99 -7.04 -5.28
C GLU A 50 23.88 -8.07 -5.04
N TRP A 51 23.01 -7.84 -4.05
CA TRP A 51 21.87 -8.73 -3.81
C TRP A 51 20.88 -8.66 -4.97
N VAL A 52 20.43 -9.82 -5.44
CA VAL A 52 19.50 -9.94 -6.57
C VAL A 52 18.13 -10.37 -6.03
N VAL A 53 17.22 -9.40 -5.89
CA VAL A 53 15.81 -9.69 -5.61
C VAL A 53 15.14 -10.13 -6.89
N TYR A 54 14.36 -11.22 -6.85
CA TYR A 54 13.61 -11.65 -8.03
C TYR A 54 12.73 -10.52 -8.57
N GLU A 55 12.79 -10.29 -9.89
CA GLU A 55 12.18 -9.14 -10.56
C GLU A 55 10.68 -8.99 -10.25
N ASN A 56 9.95 -10.10 -10.25
CA ASN A 56 8.53 -10.10 -9.89
C ASN A 56 8.32 -9.68 -8.42
N ASN A 57 9.17 -10.12 -7.50
CA ASN A 57 9.07 -9.74 -6.08
C ASN A 57 9.35 -8.24 -5.88
N ILE A 58 10.37 -7.67 -6.52
CA ILE A 58 10.69 -6.25 -6.36
C ILE A 58 9.58 -5.35 -6.94
N HIS A 59 8.97 -5.73 -8.08
CA HIS A 59 7.84 -5.00 -8.64
C HIS A 59 6.60 -5.02 -7.74
N ARG A 60 6.27 -6.20 -7.19
CA ARG A 60 5.16 -6.35 -6.24
C ARG A 60 5.43 -5.58 -4.95
N LEU A 61 6.65 -5.66 -4.40
CA LEU A 61 7.05 -4.91 -3.22
C LEU A 61 6.97 -3.38 -3.45
N ARG A 62 7.41 -2.89 -4.62
CA ARG A 62 7.24 -1.47 -5.02
C ARG A 62 5.77 -1.06 -5.08
N ALA A 63 4.88 -1.95 -5.53
CA ALA A 63 3.44 -1.70 -5.53
C ALA A 63 2.89 -1.60 -4.09
N VAL A 64 3.27 -2.51 -3.18
CA VAL A 64 2.85 -2.48 -1.77
C VAL A 64 3.41 -1.25 -1.06
N ALA A 65 4.68 -0.90 -1.27
CA ALA A 65 5.29 0.32 -0.71
C ALA A 65 4.58 1.59 -1.21
N THR A 66 4.19 1.62 -2.50
CA THR A 66 3.41 2.73 -3.05
C THR A 66 2.00 2.77 -2.46
N LEU A 67 1.38 1.62 -2.24
CA LEU A 67 0.08 1.54 -1.57
C LEU A 67 0.18 2.12 -0.15
N CYS A 68 1.17 1.72 0.64
CA CYS A 68 1.42 2.24 1.99
C CYS A 68 1.47 3.77 2.02
N ARG A 69 2.29 4.37 1.16
CA ARG A 69 2.41 5.84 1.03
C ARG A 69 1.10 6.52 0.65
N VAL A 70 0.24 5.85 -0.13
CA VAL A 70 -1.09 6.39 -0.46
C VAL A 70 -2.03 6.33 0.73
N LEU A 71 -1.99 5.25 1.52
CA LEU A 71 -2.78 5.08 2.74
C LEU A 71 -2.38 6.11 3.81
N GLU A 72 -1.08 6.27 4.08
CA GLU A 72 -0.57 7.30 5.00
C GLU A 72 -0.99 8.70 4.58
N ALA A 73 -0.91 9.02 3.28
CA ALA A 73 -1.33 10.32 2.78
C ALA A 73 -2.84 10.56 2.93
N LEU A 74 -3.67 9.50 2.94
CA LEU A 74 -5.09 9.65 3.22
C LEU A 74 -5.30 10.13 4.66
N ASP A 75 -4.64 9.49 5.62
CA ASP A 75 -4.79 9.79 7.05
C ASP A 75 -4.17 11.14 7.45
N ILE A 76 -2.98 11.45 6.94
CA ILE A 76 -2.21 12.64 7.36
C ILE A 76 -2.71 13.91 6.65
N PHE A 77 -3.08 13.82 5.37
CA PHE A 77 -3.36 15.02 4.56
C PHE A 77 -4.78 15.09 4.03
N VAL A 78 -5.29 14.00 3.45
CA VAL A 78 -6.54 14.06 2.67
C VAL A 78 -7.76 14.13 3.58
N PHE A 79 -7.86 13.25 4.58
CA PHE A 79 -9.00 13.27 5.51
C PHE A 79 -9.05 14.56 6.34
N PRO A 80 -7.95 15.06 6.94
CA PRO A 80 -7.97 16.36 7.62
C PRO A 80 -8.42 17.50 6.71
N ARG A 81 -7.94 17.55 5.46
CA ARG A 81 -8.37 18.60 4.52
C ARG A 81 -9.84 18.49 4.14
N LEU A 82 -10.35 17.28 3.93
CA LEU A 82 -11.77 17.06 3.61
C LEU A 82 -12.70 17.47 4.75
N ARG A 83 -12.26 17.39 6.01
CA ARG A 83 -13.02 17.90 7.17
C ARG A 83 -13.16 19.42 7.11
N LEU A 84 -12.08 20.11 6.78
CA LEU A 84 -12.03 21.58 6.71
C LEU A 84 -12.74 22.13 5.48
N GLU A 85 -12.59 21.47 4.34
CA GLU A 85 -13.12 21.92 3.05
C GLU A 85 -13.91 20.80 2.34
N PRO A 86 -15.09 20.38 2.85
CA PRO A 86 -15.87 19.27 2.30
C PRO A 86 -16.23 19.41 0.82
N THR A 87 -16.44 20.64 0.37
CA THR A 87 -16.87 21.00 -0.98
C THR A 87 -15.71 21.34 -1.92
N ASN A 88 -14.45 21.28 -1.44
CA ASN A 88 -13.31 21.63 -2.27
C ASN A 88 -13.12 20.62 -3.41
N ALA A 89 -13.39 21.06 -4.64
CA ALA A 89 -13.31 20.24 -5.85
C ALA A 89 -11.93 19.61 -6.09
N ARG A 90 -10.84 20.31 -5.73
CA ARG A 90 -9.46 19.79 -5.82
C ARG A 90 -9.23 18.70 -4.77
N GLY A 91 -9.72 18.89 -3.54
CA GLY A 91 -9.68 17.90 -2.47
C GLY A 91 -10.42 16.60 -2.86
N ILE A 92 -11.64 16.73 -3.37
CA ILE A 92 -12.45 15.60 -3.84
C ILE A 92 -11.77 14.88 -5.01
N SER A 93 -11.21 15.63 -5.97
CA SER A 93 -10.52 15.04 -7.12
C SER A 93 -9.23 14.31 -6.72
N ASN A 94 -8.48 14.84 -5.75
CA ASN A 94 -7.31 14.19 -5.16
C ASN A 94 -7.68 12.88 -4.44
N LEU A 95 -8.79 12.87 -3.69
CA LEU A 95 -9.31 11.64 -3.06
C LEU A 95 -9.65 10.58 -4.11
N ARG A 96 -10.32 10.97 -5.20
CA ARG A 96 -10.65 10.05 -6.32
C ARG A 96 -9.39 9.51 -7.00
N TYR A 97 -8.39 10.36 -7.22
CA TYR A 97 -7.09 9.95 -7.76
C TYR A 97 -6.44 8.88 -6.88
N ARG A 98 -6.42 9.09 -5.55
CA ARG A 98 -5.86 8.12 -4.59
C ARG A 98 -6.66 6.82 -4.54
N ALA A 99 -7.99 6.88 -4.60
CA ALA A 99 -8.84 5.69 -4.68
C ALA A 99 -8.49 4.83 -5.90
N ASN A 100 -8.31 5.44 -7.07
CA ASN A 100 -7.87 4.74 -8.29
C ASN A 100 -6.44 4.20 -8.16
N ARG A 101 -5.54 4.97 -7.53
CA ARG A 101 -4.16 4.53 -7.31
C ARG A 101 -4.09 3.32 -6.37
N ILE A 102 -4.91 3.28 -5.31
CA ILE A 102 -5.05 2.11 -4.41
C ILE A 102 -5.45 0.88 -5.23
N ARG A 103 -6.51 0.98 -6.06
CA ARG A 103 -6.96 -0.13 -6.91
C ARG A 103 -5.86 -0.61 -7.85
N LYS A 104 -5.15 0.31 -8.52
CA LYS A 104 -4.05 -0.02 -9.43
C LYS A 104 -2.91 -0.75 -8.70
N MET A 105 -2.53 -0.29 -7.51
CA MET A 105 -1.47 -0.93 -6.72
C MET A 105 -1.91 -2.28 -6.15
N ALA A 106 -3.19 -2.44 -5.80
CA ALA A 106 -3.75 -3.71 -5.35
C ALA A 106 -3.65 -4.80 -6.42
N VAL A 107 -3.93 -4.45 -7.69
CA VAL A 107 -3.76 -5.37 -8.82
C VAL A 107 -2.29 -5.75 -9.00
N LYS A 108 -1.39 -4.76 -9.02
CA LYS A 108 0.05 -5.00 -9.19
C LYS A 108 0.70 -5.78 -8.04
N ALA A 109 0.27 -5.54 -6.80
CA ALA A 109 0.75 -6.28 -5.64
C ALA A 109 0.23 -7.73 -5.65
N GLY A 110 -0.99 -7.95 -6.13
CA GLY A 110 -1.62 -9.27 -6.16
C GLY A 110 -1.80 -9.89 -4.77
N GLY A 111 -1.97 -11.21 -4.75
CA GLY A 111 -2.02 -12.00 -3.52
C GLY A 111 -3.15 -11.63 -2.55
N SER A 112 -2.91 -11.87 -1.27
CA SER A 112 -3.88 -11.66 -0.18
C SER A 112 -4.38 -10.21 -0.05
N LEU A 113 -3.56 -9.24 -0.47
CA LEU A 113 -3.82 -7.82 -0.34
C LEU A 113 -4.81 -7.28 -1.37
N ARG A 114 -4.95 -7.96 -2.51
CA ARG A 114 -5.69 -7.46 -3.68
C ARG A 114 -7.14 -7.12 -3.36
N ALA A 115 -7.92 -8.08 -2.87
CA ALA A 115 -9.34 -7.90 -2.63
C ALA A 115 -9.63 -6.83 -1.55
N PRO A 116 -8.99 -6.85 -0.36
CA PRO A 116 -9.18 -5.81 0.65
C PRO A 116 -8.85 -4.39 0.16
N ALA A 117 -7.74 -4.23 -0.57
CA ALA A 117 -7.34 -2.92 -1.08
C ALA A 117 -8.25 -2.43 -2.21
N ILE A 118 -8.73 -3.32 -3.10
CA ILE A 118 -9.75 -2.97 -4.11
C ILE A 118 -11.03 -2.50 -3.44
N THR A 119 -11.50 -3.20 -2.42
CA THR A 119 -12.70 -2.83 -1.65
C THR A 119 -12.56 -1.46 -1.01
N LEU A 120 -11.42 -1.15 -0.38
CA LEU A 120 -11.13 0.19 0.13
C LEU A 120 -11.19 1.24 -0.99
N GLY A 121 -10.54 0.97 -2.13
CA GLY A 121 -10.58 1.88 -3.28
C GLY A 121 -12.00 2.13 -3.80
N ASN A 122 -12.88 1.13 -3.77
CA ASN A 122 -14.29 1.28 -4.13
C ASN A 122 -15.07 2.11 -3.10
N HIS A 123 -14.84 1.89 -1.80
CA HIS A 123 -15.45 2.72 -0.75
C HIS A 123 -15.07 4.19 -0.90
N LEU A 124 -13.79 4.49 -1.14
CA LEU A 124 -13.31 5.86 -1.33
C LEU A 124 -13.91 6.47 -2.61
N ARG A 125 -14.01 5.71 -3.71
CA ARG A 125 -14.64 6.19 -4.94
C ARG A 125 -16.13 6.51 -4.71
N ASN A 126 -16.87 5.64 -4.02
CA ASN A 126 -18.28 5.89 -3.69
C ASN A 126 -18.43 7.12 -2.81
N PHE A 127 -17.55 7.30 -1.83
CA PHE A 127 -17.51 8.50 -0.99
C PHE A 127 -17.25 9.77 -1.82
N THR A 128 -16.35 9.74 -2.81
CA THR A 128 -16.16 10.90 -3.72
C THR A 128 -17.38 11.20 -4.57
N THR A 129 -18.17 10.19 -4.94
CA THR A 129 -19.44 10.39 -5.66
C THR A 129 -20.43 11.12 -4.76
N GLN A 130 -20.60 10.66 -3.52
CA GLN A 130 -21.50 11.28 -2.52
C GLN A 130 -21.11 12.74 -2.23
N LEU A 131 -19.82 13.03 -2.07
CA LEU A 131 -19.31 14.39 -1.88
C LEU A 131 -19.64 15.34 -3.05
N ARG A 132 -19.81 14.81 -4.27
CA ARG A 132 -20.12 15.62 -5.46
C ARG A 132 -21.61 15.77 -5.72
N SER A 133 -22.39 14.71 -5.47
CA SER A 133 -23.81 14.69 -5.81
C SER A 133 -24.68 15.42 -4.81
N GLU A 134 -24.15 15.72 -3.63
CA GLU A 134 -24.95 16.20 -2.53
C GLU A 134 -24.26 17.43 -1.91
N ALA A 135 -25.01 18.46 -1.52
CA ALA A 135 -24.46 19.58 -0.75
C ALA A 135 -24.09 19.06 0.64
N ARG A 136 -22.80 18.87 0.90
CA ARG A 136 -22.31 18.09 2.04
C ARG A 136 -21.60 19.01 3.02
N THR A 137 -22.06 18.99 4.26
CA THR A 137 -21.53 19.79 5.34
C THR A 137 -20.31 19.11 5.98
N ALA A 138 -19.59 19.85 6.81
CA ALA A 138 -18.49 19.29 7.59
C ALA A 138 -18.98 18.15 8.49
N GLU A 139 -20.14 18.29 9.15
CA GLU A 139 -20.70 17.25 10.03
C GLU A 139 -21.00 15.95 9.28
N TRP A 140 -21.48 16.04 8.03
CA TRP A 140 -21.72 14.86 7.22
C TRP A 140 -20.43 14.09 6.91
N VAL A 141 -19.34 14.81 6.66
CA VAL A 141 -18.00 14.25 6.44
C VAL A 141 -17.47 13.62 7.72
N GLU A 142 -17.54 14.34 8.84
CA GLU A 142 -17.11 13.87 10.16
C GLU A 142 -17.78 12.56 10.57
N ALA A 143 -19.08 12.41 10.31
CA ALA A 143 -19.83 11.19 10.63
C ALA A 143 -19.35 9.95 9.86
N ARG A 144 -18.68 10.12 8.70
CA ARG A 144 -18.29 9.02 7.80
C ARG A 144 -16.80 8.72 7.80
N LEU A 145 -15.98 9.72 8.10
CA LEU A 145 -14.52 9.56 8.11
C LEU A 145 -14.01 8.48 9.07
N PRO A 146 -14.56 8.28 10.30
CA PRO A 146 -14.08 7.22 11.19
C PRO A 146 -14.12 5.83 10.55
N ARG A 147 -15.21 5.50 9.85
CA ARG A 147 -15.33 4.21 9.15
C ARG A 147 -14.34 4.09 8.00
N LEU A 148 -14.13 5.15 7.22
CA LEU A 148 -13.13 5.15 6.14
C LEU A 148 -11.71 4.99 6.69
N ARG A 149 -11.37 5.70 7.77
CA ARG A 149 -10.09 5.56 8.48
C ARG A 149 -9.89 4.13 8.98
N GLN A 150 -10.92 3.51 9.55
CA GLN A 150 -10.85 2.11 9.97
C GLN A 150 -10.50 1.19 8.78
N HIS A 151 -11.13 1.38 7.62
CA HIS A 151 -10.80 0.59 6.42
C HIS A 151 -9.35 0.83 5.94
N VAL A 152 -8.85 2.07 6.01
CA VAL A 152 -7.45 2.41 5.69
C VAL A 152 -6.50 1.70 6.66
N GLN A 153 -6.76 1.77 7.96
CA GLN A 153 -5.95 1.13 9.00
C GLN A 153 -5.93 -0.39 8.87
N ASN A 154 -7.07 -1.00 8.57
CA ASN A 154 -7.18 -2.44 8.34
C ASN A 154 -6.30 -2.86 7.17
N VAL A 155 -6.40 -2.20 6.00
CA VAL A 155 -5.57 -2.52 4.83
C VAL A 155 -4.08 -2.27 5.12
N ALA A 156 -3.75 -1.20 5.83
CA ALA A 156 -2.37 -0.90 6.19
C ALA A 156 -1.76 -1.98 7.13
N ALA A 157 -2.58 -2.60 7.98
CA ALA A 157 -2.14 -3.63 8.91
C ALA A 157 -2.02 -5.03 8.29
N LEU A 158 -2.65 -5.29 7.13
CA LEU A 158 -2.64 -6.62 6.51
C LEU A 158 -1.24 -7.05 6.05
N PRO A 159 -0.92 -8.35 6.13
CA PRO A 159 0.22 -8.91 5.45
C PRO A 159 0.01 -8.90 3.92
N ALA A 160 1.09 -8.77 3.17
CA ALA A 160 1.11 -8.89 1.72
C ALA A 160 1.84 -10.18 1.32
N ASP A 161 1.06 -11.21 0.97
CA ASP A 161 1.58 -12.51 0.55
C ASP A 161 1.84 -12.55 -0.97
N PHE A 162 3.08 -12.86 -1.34
CA PHE A 162 3.57 -12.95 -2.71
C PHE A 162 3.74 -14.38 -3.22
N THR A 163 3.42 -15.40 -2.44
CA THR A 163 3.56 -16.82 -2.84
C THR A 163 2.61 -17.22 -3.96
N ALA A 164 1.45 -16.59 -4.06
CA ALA A 164 0.56 -16.74 -5.20
C ALA A 164 1.14 -16.02 -6.44
N PRO A 165 1.08 -16.64 -7.64
CA PRO A 165 1.51 -15.99 -8.87
C PRO A 165 0.72 -14.68 -9.12
N PRO A 166 1.30 -13.68 -9.78
CA PRO A 166 0.54 -12.53 -10.25
C PRO A 166 -0.53 -13.00 -11.24
N ASP A 167 -1.70 -12.36 -11.22
CA ASP A 167 -2.77 -12.68 -12.18
C ASP A 167 -2.24 -12.54 -13.61
N PRO A 168 -2.58 -13.47 -14.53
CA PRO A 168 -2.06 -13.47 -15.90
C PRO A 168 -2.55 -12.30 -16.77
N ASP A 169 -3.52 -11.50 -16.31
CA ASP A 169 -4.15 -10.41 -17.07
C ASP A 169 -3.63 -9.00 -16.68
N MET A 170 -2.31 -8.83 -16.50
CA MET A 170 -1.66 -7.51 -16.35
C MET A 170 -1.19 -6.93 -17.68
#